data_AF-R2V6P9-F1
#
_entry.id   AF-R2V6P9-F1
#
_cell.length_a   1.000
_cell.length_b   1.000
_cell.length_c   1.000
_cell.angle_alpha   90.00
_cell.angle_beta   90.00
_cell.angle_gamma   90.00
#
_symmetry.space_group_name_H-M   'P 1'
#
loop_
_entity.id
_entity.type
_entity.pdbx_description
1 polymer ?
#
loop_
_entity_poly.entity_id
_entity_poly.type
_entity_poly.pdbx_seq_one_letter_code
_entity_poly.pdbx_strand_id
1 'polypeptide(L)'
;MQVLLDYLRTHPTGTNQEIADGLGEGYDREFVKGNISIMKTRKWIKVTGQGANRTIEVTYEDPANMQEYKKGIYTQMLPTLLHSFEQTTNIQDQVLAAKTIFKILDNL
;
A
#
# COMPACT_ATOMS: atom_id res chain seq x y z
N MET A 1 -4.96 4.68 8.35
CA MET A 1 -3.80 4.58 7.42
C MET A 1 -3.27 5.97 7.09
N GLN A 2 -4.08 6.88 6.53
CA GLN A 2 -3.67 8.26 6.21
C GLN A 2 -3.09 9.01 7.42
N VAL A 3 -3.79 8.96 8.56
CA VAL A 3 -3.33 9.58 9.82
C VAL A 3 -1.92 9.16 10.22
N LEU A 4 -1.56 7.87 10.05
CA LEU A 4 -0.22 7.37 10.35
C LEU A 4 0.82 7.88 9.32
N LEU A 5 0.47 7.98 8.04
CA LEU A 5 1.37 8.56 7.03
C LEU A 5 1.65 10.03 7.31
N ASP A 6 0.62 10.81 7.65
CA ASP A 6 0.76 12.23 8.00
C ASP A 6 1.59 12.43 9.27
N TYR A 7 1.38 11.58 10.27
CA TYR A 7 2.20 11.58 11.48
C TYR A 7 3.67 11.27 11.16
N LEU A 8 3.95 10.24 10.37
CA LEU A 8 5.31 9.84 10.00
C LEU A 8 6.05 10.90 9.17
N ARG A 9 5.34 11.75 8.42
CA ARG A 9 5.95 12.88 7.69
C ARG A 9 6.54 13.94 8.64
N THR A 10 5.91 14.13 9.80
CA THR A 10 6.33 15.13 10.80
C THR A 10 7.18 14.52 11.90
N HIS A 11 7.09 13.21 12.10
CA HIS A 11 7.83 12.45 13.12
C HIS A 11 8.49 11.22 12.46
N PRO A 12 9.60 11.41 11.73
CA PRO A 12 10.22 10.37 10.92
C PRO A 12 11.02 9.35 11.72
N THR A 13 11.08 9.46 13.04
CA THR A 13 11.88 8.58 13.91
C THR A 13 11.04 8.05 15.07
N GLY A 14 11.59 7.10 15.81
CA GLY A 14 10.95 6.51 16.99
C GLY A 14 10.46 5.09 16.77
N THR A 15 10.38 4.34 17.85
CA THR A 15 9.89 2.97 17.95
C THR A 15 8.39 2.88 17.65
N ASN A 16 7.88 1.66 17.48
CA ASN A 16 6.43 1.48 17.25
C ASN A 16 5.59 1.94 18.44
N GLN A 17 6.14 1.88 19.65
CA GLN A 17 5.44 2.34 20.86
C GLN A 17 5.39 3.87 20.89
N GLU A 18 6.54 4.54 20.71
CA GLU A 18 6.60 6.02 20.70
C GLU A 18 5.69 6.63 19.60
N ILE A 19 5.58 5.98 18.45
CA ILE A 19 4.65 6.40 17.40
C ILE A 19 3.19 6.18 17.81
N ALA A 20 2.86 5.06 18.46
CA ALA A 20 1.52 4.82 18.95
C ALA A 20 1.12 5.83 20.03
N ASP A 21 2.03 6.09 20.99
CA ASP A 21 1.83 7.05 22.07
C ASP A 21 1.62 8.47 21.52
N GLY A 22 2.38 8.87 20.50
CA GLY A 22 2.22 10.16 19.85
C GLY A 22 0.97 10.31 18.97
N LEU A 23 0.39 9.20 18.50
CA LEU A 23 -0.90 9.19 17.80
C LEU A 23 -2.11 9.31 18.76
N GLY A 24 -1.95 8.89 20.02
CA GLY A 24 -2.96 9.01 21.07
C GLY A 24 -3.95 7.83 21.15
N GLU A 25 -5.08 8.06 21.83
CA GLU A 25 -6.07 7.02 22.10
C GLU A 25 -6.62 6.36 20.83
N GLY A 26 -6.73 5.03 20.86
CA GLY A 26 -7.19 4.21 19.73
C GLY A 26 -6.08 3.70 18.83
N TYR A 27 -4.81 4.05 19.08
CA TYR A 27 -3.65 3.53 18.37
C TYR A 27 -2.74 2.76 19.32
N ASP A 28 -2.46 1.51 19.00
CA ASP A 28 -1.54 0.68 19.77
C ASP A 28 -0.29 0.28 18.95
N ARG A 29 0.69 -0.30 19.64
CA ARG A 29 1.95 -0.74 19.05
C ARG A 29 1.76 -1.77 17.93
N GLU A 30 0.82 -2.70 18.05
CA GLU A 30 0.61 -3.74 17.04
C GLU A 30 -0.09 -3.17 15.81
N PHE A 31 -1.02 -2.23 15.98
CA PHE A 31 -1.58 -1.43 14.91
C PHE A 31 -0.47 -0.73 14.12
N VAL A 32 0.42 0.01 14.79
CA VAL A 32 1.51 0.74 14.14
C VAL A 32 2.44 -0.24 13.40
N LYS A 33 2.84 -1.34 14.05
CA LYS A 33 3.72 -2.36 13.48
C LYS A 33 3.12 -2.99 12.21
N GLY A 34 1.85 -3.40 12.26
CA GLY A 34 1.15 -4.00 11.13
C GLY A 34 1.06 -3.04 9.95
N ASN A 35 0.69 -1.78 10.21
CA ASN A 35 0.56 -0.77 9.17
C ASN A 35 1.93 -0.38 8.57
N ILE A 36 2.99 -0.21 9.37
CA ILE A 36 4.35 0.02 8.86
C ILE A 36 4.81 -1.13 7.95
N SER A 37 4.52 -2.38 8.31
CA SER A 37 4.85 -3.55 7.47
C SER A 37 4.14 -3.51 6.11
N ILE A 38 2.84 -3.17 6.11
CA ILE A 38 2.03 -3.01 4.90
C ILE A 38 2.58 -1.85 4.04
N MET A 39 2.83 -0.69 4.63
CA MET A 39 3.32 0.50 3.93
C MET A 39 4.71 0.26 3.31
N LYS A 40 5.59 -0.45 4.02
CA LYS A 40 6.91 -0.84 3.49
C LYS A 40 6.77 -1.77 2.29
N THR A 41 5.91 -2.78 2.38
CA THR A 41 5.63 -3.71 1.27
C THR A 41 5.09 -2.97 0.05
N ARG A 42 4.24 -1.95 0.26
CA ARG A 42 3.66 -1.10 -0.79
C ARG A 42 4.60 -0.01 -1.30
N LYS A 43 5.83 0.10 -0.78
CA LYS A 43 6.79 1.18 -1.11
C LYS A 43 6.24 2.59 -0.86
N TRP A 44 5.34 2.71 0.13
CA TRP A 44 4.78 3.99 0.59
C TRP A 44 5.67 4.66 1.62
N ILE A 45 6.52 3.87 2.27
CA ILE A 45 7.56 4.34 3.16
C ILE A 45 8.85 3.57 2.89
N LYS A 46 9.98 4.18 3.22
CA LYS A 46 11.29 3.55 3.31
C LYS A 46 11.78 3.65 4.75
N VAL A 47 12.14 2.51 5.33
CA VAL A 47 12.65 2.44 6.71
C VAL A 47 14.13 2.07 6.68
N THR A 48 14.96 2.91 7.29
CA THR A 48 16.40 2.68 7.47
C THR A 48 16.71 2.60 8.97
N GLY A 49 17.74 1.83 9.35
CA GLY A 49 18.07 1.60 10.77
C GLY A 49 17.11 0.65 11.49
N GLN A 50 17.26 0.53 12.82
CA GLN A 50 16.47 -0.36 13.67
C GLN A 50 16.21 0.27 15.04
N GLY A 51 15.12 -0.17 15.70
CA GLY A 51 14.77 0.28 17.05
C GLY A 51 14.50 1.79 17.11
N ALA A 52 15.03 2.45 18.14
CA ALA A 52 14.91 3.90 18.33
C ALA A 52 15.72 4.72 17.30
N ASN A 53 16.76 4.12 16.71
CA ASN A 53 17.62 4.79 15.71
C ASN A 53 17.09 4.65 14.28
N ARG A 54 15.88 4.11 14.09
CA ARG A 54 15.30 3.99 12.76
C ARG A 54 14.82 5.35 12.25
N THR A 55 14.93 5.54 10.94
CA THR A 55 14.33 6.66 10.21
C THR A 55 13.31 6.12 9.21
N ILE A 56 12.19 6.80 9.08
CA ILE A 56 11.07 6.46 8.21
C ILE A 56 10.86 7.65 7.26
N GLU A 57 11.13 7.42 5.98
CA GLU A 57 10.88 8.36 4.90
C GLU A 57 9.55 8.00 4.23
N VAL A 58 8.61 8.94 4.18
CA VAL A 58 7.31 8.72 3.52
C VAL A 58 7.43 9.10 2.05
N THR A 59 7.32 8.09 1.19
CA THR A 59 7.38 8.23 -0.28
C THR A 59 5.99 8.21 -0.93
N TYR A 60 4.94 7.92 -0.15
CA TYR A 60 3.57 8.00 -0.60
C TYR A 60 3.19 9.46 -0.83
N GLU A 61 2.84 9.78 -2.07
CA GLU A 61 2.10 10.98 -2.43
C GLU A 61 0.62 10.60 -2.51
N ASP A 62 -0.23 11.38 -1.87
CA ASP A 62 -1.66 11.12 -1.94
C ASP A 62 -2.11 11.42 -3.37
N PRO A 63 -2.64 10.44 -4.11
CA PRO A 63 -3.16 10.71 -5.42
C PRO A 63 -4.33 11.67 -5.26
N ALA A 64 -4.19 12.89 -5.80
CA ALA A 64 -5.21 13.92 -5.79
C ALA A 64 -6.58 13.42 -6.29
N ASN A 65 -6.59 12.32 -7.06
CA ASN A 65 -7.77 11.59 -7.47
C ASN A 65 -7.58 10.07 -7.22
N MET A 66 -8.11 9.58 -6.10
CA MET A 66 -8.08 8.16 -5.71
C MET A 66 -8.71 7.24 -6.80
N GLN A 67 -9.65 7.75 -7.58
CA GLN A 67 -10.25 7.03 -8.72
C GLN A 67 -9.23 6.83 -9.83
N GLU A 68 -8.50 7.89 -10.22
CA GLU A 68 -7.41 7.78 -11.21
C GLU A 68 -6.27 6.87 -10.74
N TYR A 69 -5.94 6.89 -9.45
CA TYR A 69 -4.93 5.99 -8.88
C TYR A 69 -5.35 4.52 -8.97
N LYS A 70 -6.57 4.20 -8.56
CA LYS A 70 -7.12 2.83 -8.69
C LYS A 70 -7.14 2.41 -10.15
N LYS A 71 -7.60 3.29 -11.04
CA LYS A 71 -7.60 3.06 -12.49
C LYS A 71 -6.20 2.77 -13.02
N GLY A 72 -5.18 3.53 -12.58
CA GLY A 72 -3.78 3.31 -12.92
C GLY A 72 -3.27 1.92 -12.50
N ILE A 73 -3.54 1.50 -11.26
CA ILE A 73 -3.14 0.18 -10.76
C ILE A 73 -3.79 -0.94 -11.59
N TYR A 74 -5.11 -0.91 -11.77
CA TYR A 74 -5.81 -1.96 -12.51
C TYR A 74 -5.39 -2.00 -13.98
N THR A 75 -5.10 -0.84 -14.58
CA THR A 75 -4.58 -0.76 -15.95
C THR A 75 -3.18 -1.40 -16.05
N GLN A 76 -2.31 -1.19 -15.06
CA GLN A 76 -0.98 -1.80 -15.02
C GLN A 76 -1.01 -3.32 -14.81
N MET A 77 -2.10 -3.88 -14.29
CA MET A 77 -2.27 -5.33 -14.16
C MET A 77 -2.66 -6.02 -15.47
N LEU A 78 -3.19 -5.28 -16.46
CA LEU A 78 -3.63 -5.85 -17.74
C LEU A 78 -2.50 -6.51 -18.55
N PRO A 79 -1.30 -5.91 -18.71
CA PRO A 79 -0.21 -6.54 -19.44
C PRO A 79 0.28 -7.84 -18.78
N THR A 80 0.36 -7.88 -17.45
CA THR A 80 0.74 -9.10 -16.71
C THR A 80 -0.29 -10.20 -16.89
N LEU A 81 -1.57 -9.83 -16.92
CA LEU A 81 -2.65 -10.78 -17.18
C LEU A 81 -2.55 -11.37 -18.59
N LEU A 82 -2.37 -10.51 -19.60
CA LEU A 82 -2.20 -10.92 -21.01
C LEU A 82 -0.98 -11.84 -21.19
N HIS A 83 0.14 -11.53 -20.55
CA HIS A 83 1.31 -12.40 -20.59
C HIS A 83 1.06 -13.75 -19.90
N SER A 84 0.28 -13.78 -18.82
CA SER A 84 -0.10 -15.03 -18.16
C SER A 84 -1.11 -15.87 -18.96
N PHE A 85 -1.92 -15.24 -19.82
CA PHE A 85 -2.79 -15.92 -20.78
C PHE A 85 -1.98 -16.72 -21.81
N GLU A 86 -0.84 -16.18 -22.26
CA GLU A 86 0.05 -16.84 -23.21
C GLU A 86 0.74 -18.08 -22.61
N GLN A 87 0.85 -18.16 -21.28
CA GLN A 87 1.62 -19.20 -20.57
C GLN A 87 0.77 -20.22 -19.81
N THR A 88 -0.55 -20.07 -19.75
CA THR A 88 -1.42 -20.96 -18.96
C THR A 88 -2.12 -22.03 -19.80
N THR A 89 -2.35 -23.20 -19.20
CA THR A 89 -3.21 -24.25 -19.75
C THR A 89 -4.67 -24.10 -19.29
N ASN A 90 -4.94 -23.34 -18.22
CA ASN A 90 -6.31 -23.10 -17.73
C ASN A 90 -6.81 -21.70 -18.10
N ILE A 91 -7.39 -21.61 -19.29
CA ILE A 91 -7.93 -20.37 -19.85
C ILE A 91 -9.13 -19.84 -19.02
N GLN A 92 -9.89 -20.70 -18.34
CA GLN A 92 -11.11 -20.28 -17.62
C GLN A 92 -10.80 -19.36 -16.43
N ASP A 93 -9.77 -19.67 -15.64
CA ASP A 93 -9.38 -18.88 -14.48
C ASP A 93 -8.86 -17.50 -14.90
N GLN A 94 -8.13 -17.44 -16.02
CA GLN A 94 -7.62 -16.18 -16.58
C GLN A 94 -8.73 -15.30 -17.14
N VAL A 95 -9.74 -15.89 -17.79
CA VAL A 95 -10.93 -15.15 -18.25
C VAL A 95 -11.72 -14.59 -17.06
N LEU A 96 -11.82 -15.33 -15.97
CA LEU A 96 -12.47 -14.84 -14.74
C LEU A 96 -11.70 -13.67 -14.11
N ALA A 97 -10.37 -13.77 -14.05
CA ALA A 97 -9.51 -12.69 -13.58
C ALA A 97 -9.63 -11.43 -14.46
N ALA A 98 -9.61 -11.59 -15.79
CA ALA A 98 -9.82 -10.49 -16.74
C ALA A 98 -11.16 -9.79 -16.52
N LYS A 99 -12.25 -10.56 -16.47
CA LYS A 99 -13.61 -10.04 -16.24
C LYS A 99 -13.71 -9.27 -14.92
N THR A 100 -13.03 -9.76 -13.88
CA THR A 100 -13.02 -9.09 -12.58
C THR A 100 -12.29 -7.75 -12.64
N ILE A 101 -11.13 -7.68 -13.31
CA ILE A 101 -10.38 -6.43 -13.50
C ILE A 101 -11.19 -5.43 -14.33
N PHE A 102 -11.78 -5.87 -15.45
CA PHE A 102 -12.62 -5.00 -16.28
C PHE A 102 -13.85 -4.47 -15.54
N LYS A 103 -14.53 -5.33 -14.77
CA LYS A 103 -15.67 -4.90 -13.95
C LYS A 103 -15.27 -3.87 -12.90
N ILE A 104 -14.08 -3.99 -12.31
CA ILE A 104 -13.59 -2.99 -11.36
C ILE A 104 -13.28 -1.68 -12.08
N LEU A 105 -12.65 -1.74 -13.26
CA LEU A 105 -12.38 -0.55 -14.08
C LEU A 105 -13.65 0.17 -14.57
N ASP A 106 -14.71 -0.56 -14.92
CA ASP A 106 -15.99 0.03 -15.36
C ASP A 106 -16.76 0.72 -14.23
N ASN A 107 -16.50 0.34 -12.97
CA ASN A 107 -17.16 0.91 -11.79
C ASN A 107 -16.30 1.97 -11.08
N LEU A 108 -15.14 2.34 -11.64
CA LEU A 108 -14.25 3.39 -11.17
C LEU A 108 -14.46 4.67 -11.99
#